data_AF-A0A841FTJ3-F1
#
_entry.id   AF-A0A841FTJ3-F1
#
_cell.length_a   1.000
_cell.length_b   1.000
_cell.length_c   1.000
_cell.angle_alpha   90.00
_cell.angle_beta   90.00
_cell.angle_gamma   90.00
#
_symmetry.space_group_name_H-M   'P 1'
#
loop_
_entity.id
_entity.type
_entity.pdbx_description
1 polymer ?
#
loop_
_entity_poly.entity_id
_entity_poly.type
_entity_poly.pdbx_seq_one_letter_code
_entity_poly.pdbx_strand_id
1 'polypeptide(L)'
;MTADVSFDITAHYNEFVTAEATRIDAVLTVTAAPNGPPREVSVAQVLLIDRSGSMDGARIRAARKAAAAAIAALPDGTLFAVVGGGSDARNVYPRKGLATADSRTRSAAVRAVRTIEADSGTAMSTWLAEADRLLRGCGAEIRHAILLTDGQNTERDGKLERVLASCRGVFTCDARGVGRGWSVRELRMIAEALDGTADALLEPEALAAEFTALTEAAVARIPGTVTLRLKTPAAVSVVRFGEAWPEARDLRPGTPTIAAGTTDHPAGPWRTGSRDYELTATVPPGALDEERFVARVSVLYGGNVAAQAMITAERTVDRVKTAAMDPRVAHYRGQQELAESIRAGLAAHRVGDTSTAVAELGRAVRLATASGNTEALETLGGLVDVQDAAAGRVRLARAASSAAADVAELRAARSVRAQGKPVN
;
A
#
# COMPACT_ATOMS: atom_id res chain seq x y z
N MET A 1 -17.14 -11.19 9.49
CA MET A 1 -17.31 -10.94 10.94
C MET A 1 -15.99 -10.44 11.47
N THR A 2 -15.96 -9.38 12.28
CA THR A 2 -14.76 -8.94 13.02
C THR A 2 -15.07 -8.85 14.50
N ALA A 3 -14.18 -9.35 15.35
CA ALA A 3 -14.26 -9.09 16.78
C ALA A 3 -13.95 -7.61 17.07
N ASP A 4 -14.27 -7.16 18.30
CA ASP A 4 -13.60 -5.99 18.87
C ASP A 4 -12.09 -6.20 18.81
N VAL A 5 -11.30 -5.13 18.75
CA VAL A 5 -9.86 -5.21 18.48
C VAL A 5 -9.07 -4.52 19.56
N SER A 6 -8.04 -5.19 20.05
CA SER A 6 -6.99 -4.59 20.88
C SER A 6 -5.77 -4.28 20.02
N PHE A 7 -5.09 -3.17 20.32
CA PHE A 7 -3.81 -2.83 19.72
C PHE A 7 -2.69 -2.96 20.74
N ASP A 8 -1.52 -3.38 20.26
CA ASP A 8 -0.25 -3.32 20.96
C ASP A 8 0.78 -2.59 20.09
N ILE A 9 1.79 -1.97 20.71
CA ILE A 9 2.90 -1.34 20.00
C ILE A 9 4.22 -1.59 20.74
N THR A 10 5.20 -2.12 20.02
CA THR A 10 6.56 -2.35 20.52
C THR A 10 7.56 -1.52 19.72
N ALA A 11 8.45 -0.80 20.42
CA ALA A 11 9.55 -0.05 19.80
C ALA A 11 10.85 -0.86 19.80
N HIS A 12 11.54 -0.87 18.66
CA HIS A 12 12.80 -1.55 18.42
C HIS A 12 13.82 -0.51 17.95
N TYR A 13 14.82 -0.21 18.79
CA TYR A 13 15.82 0.81 18.52
C TYR A 13 17.03 0.63 19.43
N ASN A 14 18.13 1.27 19.06
CA ASN A 14 19.25 1.48 19.99
C ASN A 14 19.08 2.86 20.64
N GLU A 15 18.94 2.90 21.95
CA GLU A 15 18.81 4.15 22.71
C GLU A 15 20.13 4.92 22.84
N PHE A 16 21.28 4.26 22.64
CA PHE A 16 22.58 4.88 22.81
C PHE A 16 23.02 5.67 21.57
N VAL A 17 23.31 6.96 21.75
CA VAL A 17 23.87 7.84 20.71
C VAL A 17 25.25 8.37 21.11
N THR A 18 26.11 8.61 20.13
CA THR A 18 27.44 9.17 20.41
C THR A 18 27.34 10.63 20.87
N ALA A 19 28.42 11.17 21.44
CA ALA A 19 28.49 12.58 21.81
C ALA A 19 28.26 13.52 20.60
N GLU A 20 28.71 13.11 19.41
CA GLU A 20 28.65 13.89 18.17
C GLU A 20 27.41 13.54 17.32
N ALA A 21 26.98 12.28 17.35
CA ALA A 21 25.81 11.82 16.60
C ALA A 21 24.53 12.21 17.34
N THR A 22 23.59 12.71 16.56
CA THR A 22 22.30 13.22 17.03
C THR A 22 21.16 12.39 16.48
N ARG A 23 21.39 11.23 15.87
CA ARG A 23 20.35 10.48 15.15
C ARG A 23 19.87 9.26 15.92
N ILE A 24 18.56 9.13 16.08
CA ILE A 24 17.87 7.92 16.53
C ILE A 24 17.05 7.36 15.37
N ASP A 25 17.14 6.06 15.17
CA ASP A 25 16.27 5.31 14.25
C ASP A 25 15.56 4.22 15.04
N ALA A 26 14.24 4.16 14.88
CA ALA A 26 13.38 3.20 15.54
C ALA A 26 12.42 2.54 14.56
N VAL A 27 12.11 1.28 14.82
CA VAL A 27 11.03 0.53 14.17
C VAL A 27 9.96 0.24 15.20
N LEU A 28 8.72 0.56 14.88
CA LEU A 28 7.56 0.36 15.74
C LEU A 28 6.69 -0.75 15.15
N THR A 29 6.61 -1.89 15.82
CA THR A 29 5.71 -2.97 15.44
C THR A 29 4.37 -2.74 16.14
N VAL A 30 3.34 -2.42 15.35
CA VAL A 30 1.96 -2.27 15.83
C VAL A 30 1.20 -3.54 15.48
N THR A 31 0.52 -4.14 16.44
CA THR A 31 -0.26 -5.37 16.24
C THR A 31 -1.72 -5.16 16.64
N ALA A 32 -2.63 -5.50 15.73
CA ALA A 32 -4.07 -5.56 15.97
C ALA A 32 -4.48 -7.03 16.20
N ALA A 33 -5.06 -7.33 17.35
CA ALA A 33 -5.53 -8.67 17.70
C ALA A 33 -7.05 -8.66 17.98
N PRO A 34 -7.78 -9.73 17.63
CA PRO A 34 -9.15 -9.93 18.09
C PRO A 34 -9.22 -9.89 19.62
N ASN A 35 -10.19 -9.15 20.15
CA ASN A 35 -10.46 -8.98 21.57
C ASN A 35 -11.98 -9.05 21.82
N GLY A 36 -12.56 -10.22 21.61
CA GLY A 36 -13.99 -10.47 21.83
C GLY A 36 -14.62 -11.42 20.82
N PRO A 37 -15.93 -11.70 20.94
CA PRO A 37 -16.64 -12.51 19.97
C PRO A 37 -16.74 -11.79 18.61
N PRO A 38 -16.77 -12.52 17.48
CA PRO A 38 -16.93 -11.91 16.18
C PRO A 38 -18.29 -11.21 16.05
N ARG A 39 -18.29 -9.95 15.60
CA ARG A 39 -19.49 -9.20 15.20
C ARG A 39 -19.61 -9.18 13.68
N GLU A 40 -20.84 -9.18 13.14
CA GLU A 40 -21.04 -8.87 11.73
C GLU A 40 -20.69 -7.40 11.45
N VAL A 41 -19.84 -7.20 10.44
CA VAL A 41 -19.48 -5.88 9.93
C VAL A 41 -20.06 -5.72 8.55
N SER A 42 -20.76 -4.62 8.34
CA SER A 42 -21.35 -4.31 7.05
C SER A 42 -20.27 -3.84 6.07
N VAL A 43 -20.18 -4.51 4.93
CA VAL A 43 -19.24 -4.20 3.86
C VAL A 43 -20.02 -3.76 2.62
N ALA A 44 -19.51 -2.74 1.94
CA ALA A 44 -19.94 -2.34 0.60
C ALA A 44 -18.74 -2.37 -0.36
N GLN A 45 -18.86 -3.08 -1.48
CA GLN A 45 -17.80 -3.18 -2.49
C GLN A 45 -18.28 -2.81 -3.90
N VAL A 46 -17.55 -1.92 -4.58
CA VAL A 46 -17.82 -1.56 -5.98
C VAL A 46 -16.67 -2.02 -6.88
N LEU A 47 -16.99 -2.79 -7.92
CA LEU A 47 -16.02 -3.17 -8.96
C LEU A 47 -16.08 -2.16 -10.10
N LEU A 48 -14.98 -1.47 -10.37
CA LEU A 48 -14.82 -0.53 -11.48
C LEU A 48 -14.01 -1.21 -12.59
N ILE A 49 -14.69 -1.66 -13.65
CA ILE A 49 -14.10 -2.45 -14.72
C ILE A 49 -13.97 -1.62 -15.98
N ASP A 50 -12.74 -1.34 -16.39
CA ASP A 50 -12.46 -0.68 -17.68
C ASP A 50 -13.05 -1.48 -18.85
N ARG A 51 -13.73 -0.75 -19.73
CA ARG A 51 -14.35 -1.23 -20.97
C ARG A 51 -13.93 -0.38 -22.17
N SER A 52 -12.77 0.26 -22.09
CA SER A 52 -12.16 0.97 -23.20
C SER A 52 -11.84 0.01 -24.36
N GLY A 53 -11.75 0.54 -25.58
CA GLY A 53 -11.51 -0.28 -26.78
C GLY A 53 -10.22 -1.11 -26.73
N SER A 54 -9.21 -0.70 -25.95
CA SER A 54 -7.98 -1.47 -25.74
C SER A 54 -8.25 -2.80 -25.03
N MET A 55 -9.29 -2.91 -24.22
CA MET A 55 -9.62 -4.12 -23.48
C MET A 55 -10.09 -5.28 -24.35
N ASP A 56 -10.31 -5.07 -25.66
CA ASP A 56 -10.86 -6.11 -26.54
C ASP A 56 -10.04 -7.42 -26.52
N GLY A 57 -10.74 -8.52 -26.79
CA GLY A 57 -10.15 -9.86 -26.82
C GLY A 57 -9.92 -10.45 -25.43
N ALA A 58 -8.67 -10.81 -25.13
CA ALA A 58 -8.34 -11.58 -23.92
C ALA A 58 -8.50 -10.79 -22.63
N ARG A 59 -8.17 -9.49 -22.64
CA ARG A 59 -8.20 -8.61 -21.45
C ARG A 59 -9.61 -8.46 -20.90
N ILE A 60 -10.61 -8.13 -21.72
CA ILE A 60 -12.01 -8.01 -21.27
C ILE A 60 -12.57 -9.36 -20.81
N ARG A 61 -12.20 -10.48 -21.45
CA ARG A 61 -12.60 -11.82 -20.99
C ARG A 61 -12.03 -12.12 -19.60
N ALA A 62 -10.77 -11.79 -19.37
CA ALA A 62 -10.12 -11.96 -18.08
C ALA A 62 -10.72 -11.03 -17.01
N ALA A 63 -10.99 -9.76 -17.34
CA ALA A 63 -11.67 -8.81 -16.46
C ALA A 63 -13.07 -9.29 -16.05
N ARG A 64 -13.86 -9.84 -17.00
CA ARG A 64 -15.16 -10.45 -16.70
C ARG A 64 -15.02 -11.65 -15.76
N LYS A 65 -14.01 -12.50 -15.98
CA LYS A 65 -13.71 -13.65 -15.10
C LYS A 65 -13.31 -13.18 -13.70
N ALA A 66 -12.50 -12.13 -13.61
CA ALA A 66 -12.04 -11.56 -12.35
C ALA A 66 -13.18 -10.90 -11.55
N ALA A 67 -14.03 -10.12 -12.22
CA ALA A 67 -15.23 -9.57 -11.61
C ALA A 67 -16.17 -10.68 -11.11
N ALA A 68 -16.36 -11.76 -11.88
CA ALA A 68 -17.14 -12.91 -11.43
C ALA A 68 -16.53 -13.61 -10.21
N ALA A 69 -15.19 -13.71 -10.13
CA ALA A 69 -14.49 -14.28 -8.98
C ALA A 69 -14.65 -13.40 -7.73
N ALA A 70 -14.47 -12.08 -7.84
CA ALA A 70 -14.74 -11.14 -6.76
C ALA A 70 -16.19 -11.25 -6.25
N ILE A 71 -17.18 -11.26 -7.15
CA ILE A 71 -18.61 -11.41 -6.79
C ILE A 71 -18.84 -12.72 -6.02
N ALA A 72 -18.19 -13.81 -6.43
CA ALA A 72 -18.31 -15.10 -5.76
C ALA A 72 -17.69 -15.10 -4.35
N ALA A 73 -16.63 -14.31 -4.14
CA ALA A 73 -15.94 -14.18 -2.85
C ALA A 73 -16.65 -13.28 -1.84
N LEU A 74 -17.67 -12.51 -2.26
CA LEU A 74 -18.45 -11.66 -1.35
C LEU A 74 -19.22 -12.51 -0.32
N PRO A 75 -19.10 -12.26 1.00
CA PRO A 75 -19.98 -12.86 2.00
C PRO A 75 -21.45 -12.49 1.79
N ASP A 76 -22.36 -13.35 2.25
CA ASP A 76 -23.80 -13.03 2.26
C ASP A 76 -24.04 -11.72 3.04
N GLY A 77 -24.96 -10.89 2.55
CA GLY A 77 -25.28 -9.59 3.16
C GLY A 77 -24.40 -8.43 2.69
N THR A 78 -23.27 -8.69 2.01
CA THR A 78 -22.39 -7.63 1.50
C THR A 78 -23.11 -6.78 0.44
N LEU A 79 -23.07 -5.46 0.57
CA LEU A 79 -23.58 -4.57 -0.47
C LEU A 79 -22.58 -4.52 -1.62
N PHE A 80 -23.05 -4.59 -2.87
CA PHE A 80 -22.14 -4.51 -4.00
C PHE A 80 -22.74 -3.92 -5.27
N ALA A 81 -21.85 -3.42 -6.14
CA ALA A 81 -22.16 -3.05 -7.50
C ALA A 81 -20.98 -3.32 -8.45
N VAL A 82 -21.28 -3.40 -9.73
CA VAL A 82 -20.33 -3.45 -10.84
C VAL A 82 -20.60 -2.27 -11.75
N VAL A 83 -19.57 -1.46 -11.97
CA VAL A 83 -19.58 -0.31 -12.87
C VAL A 83 -18.64 -0.61 -14.04
N GLY A 84 -19.17 -0.53 -15.26
CA GLY A 84 -18.38 -0.55 -16.48
C GLY A 84 -17.87 0.86 -16.77
N GLY A 85 -16.55 1.03 -16.76
CA GLY A 85 -15.87 2.29 -16.94
C GLY A 85 -15.44 2.54 -18.37
N GLY A 86 -15.96 3.60 -19.00
CA GLY A 86 -15.51 4.11 -20.30
C GLY A 86 -15.23 5.62 -20.25
N SER A 87 -15.61 6.36 -21.30
CA SER A 87 -15.71 7.83 -21.22
C SER A 87 -16.79 8.27 -20.21
N ASP A 88 -17.76 7.38 -19.95
CA ASP A 88 -18.82 7.47 -18.96
C ASP A 88 -18.77 6.28 -17.98
N ALA A 89 -19.49 6.38 -16.86
CA ALA A 89 -19.64 5.28 -15.89
C ALA A 89 -21.04 4.66 -16.04
N ARG A 90 -21.09 3.35 -16.31
CA ARG A 90 -22.35 2.60 -16.45
C ARG A 90 -22.51 1.57 -15.35
N ASN A 91 -23.62 1.64 -14.61
CA ASN A 91 -23.99 0.58 -13.68
C ASN A 91 -24.40 -0.69 -14.44
N VAL A 92 -23.49 -1.68 -14.45
CA VAL A 92 -23.71 -2.99 -15.06
C VAL A 92 -24.64 -3.81 -14.17
N TYR A 93 -24.40 -3.77 -12.86
CA TYR A 93 -25.26 -4.41 -11.87
C TYR A 93 -25.11 -3.76 -10.48
N PRO A 94 -26.21 -3.60 -9.71
CA PRO A 94 -27.59 -3.57 -10.20
C PRO A 94 -27.80 -2.35 -11.11
N ARG A 95 -28.95 -2.24 -11.79
CA ARG A 95 -29.24 -1.07 -12.65
C ARG A 95 -29.27 0.26 -11.88
N LYS A 96 -29.55 0.21 -10.57
CA LYS A 96 -29.58 1.37 -9.67
C LYS A 96 -29.15 0.94 -8.26
N GLY A 97 -28.34 1.77 -7.61
CA GLY A 97 -27.93 1.58 -6.21
C GLY A 97 -26.98 0.39 -6.03
N LEU A 98 -27.04 -0.23 -4.85
CA LEU A 98 -26.26 -1.40 -4.47
C LEU A 98 -27.21 -2.60 -4.30
N ALA A 99 -26.74 -3.79 -4.64
CA ALA A 99 -27.44 -5.04 -4.37
C ALA A 99 -26.86 -5.70 -3.11
N THR A 100 -27.69 -6.41 -2.35
CA THR A 100 -27.21 -7.27 -1.26
C THR A 100 -26.77 -8.61 -1.83
N ALA A 101 -25.56 -9.07 -1.49
CA ALA A 101 -25.00 -10.32 -1.95
C ALA A 101 -25.77 -11.51 -1.34
N ASP A 102 -26.36 -12.30 -2.23
CA ASP A 102 -26.96 -13.61 -1.97
C ASP A 102 -26.76 -14.48 -3.21
N SER A 103 -27.19 -15.75 -3.18
CA SER A 103 -27.03 -16.67 -4.31
C SER A 103 -27.68 -16.17 -5.61
N ARG A 104 -28.83 -15.48 -5.53
CA ARG A 104 -29.59 -14.95 -6.67
C ARG A 104 -28.93 -13.71 -7.25
N THR A 105 -28.55 -12.74 -6.41
CA THR A 105 -27.95 -11.47 -6.86
C THR A 105 -26.55 -11.68 -7.40
N ARG A 106 -25.74 -12.56 -6.80
CA ARG A 106 -24.44 -12.97 -7.37
C ARG A 106 -24.60 -13.58 -8.75
N SER A 107 -25.53 -14.53 -8.90
CA SER A 107 -25.80 -15.17 -10.19
C SER A 107 -26.29 -14.17 -11.25
N ALA A 108 -27.13 -13.20 -10.86
CA ALA A 108 -27.59 -12.14 -11.75
C ALA A 108 -26.47 -11.17 -12.15
N ALA A 109 -25.61 -10.79 -11.20
CA ALA A 109 -24.46 -9.94 -11.45
C ALA A 109 -23.46 -10.60 -12.41
N VAL A 110 -23.14 -11.88 -12.21
CA VAL A 110 -22.24 -12.63 -13.10
C VAL A 110 -22.79 -12.68 -14.54
N ARG A 111 -24.11 -12.83 -14.71
CA ARG A 111 -24.73 -12.75 -16.05
C ARG A 111 -24.60 -11.36 -16.66
N ALA A 112 -24.78 -10.30 -15.87
CA ALA A 112 -24.63 -8.92 -16.35
C ALA A 112 -23.17 -8.58 -16.70
N VAL A 113 -22.20 -9.02 -15.90
CA VAL A 113 -20.76 -8.87 -16.18
C VAL A 113 -20.38 -9.47 -17.53
N ARG A 114 -20.99 -10.59 -17.92
CA ARG A 114 -20.71 -11.23 -19.22
C ARG A 114 -21.06 -10.36 -20.43
N THR A 115 -21.89 -9.34 -20.27
CA THR A 115 -22.31 -8.42 -21.35
C THR A 115 -21.45 -7.16 -21.46
N ILE A 116 -20.37 -7.02 -20.68
CA ILE A 116 -19.50 -5.82 -20.73
C ILE A 116 -18.63 -5.87 -21.98
N GLU A 117 -18.95 -5.11 -23.01
CA GLU A 117 -18.17 -5.00 -24.25
C GLU A 117 -17.13 -3.86 -24.19
N ALA A 118 -16.04 -4.00 -24.93
CA ALA A 118 -14.94 -3.03 -24.99
C ALA A 118 -15.19 -2.02 -26.11
N ASP A 119 -15.74 -0.85 -25.79
CA ASP A 119 -16.30 0.07 -26.79
C ASP A 119 -16.18 1.57 -26.44
N SER A 120 -15.25 1.97 -25.56
CA SER A 120 -15.20 3.35 -25.06
C SER A 120 -13.78 3.94 -24.93
N GLY A 121 -13.70 5.20 -24.45
CA GLY A 121 -12.46 5.81 -23.95
C GLY A 121 -12.23 5.52 -22.47
N THR A 122 -11.28 6.23 -21.83
CA THR A 122 -10.89 5.99 -20.43
C THR A 122 -11.01 7.27 -19.61
N ALA A 123 -12.08 7.39 -18.83
CA ALA A 123 -12.33 8.52 -17.94
C ALA A 123 -12.47 8.06 -16.47
N MET A 124 -11.33 7.76 -15.84
CA MET A 124 -11.28 7.16 -14.50
C MET A 124 -12.00 8.01 -13.45
N SER A 125 -11.97 9.34 -13.59
CA SER A 125 -12.65 10.23 -12.64
C SER A 125 -14.17 10.05 -12.66
N THR A 126 -14.76 9.68 -13.80
CA THR A 126 -16.20 9.43 -13.91
C THR A 126 -16.60 8.17 -13.15
N TRP A 127 -15.75 7.14 -13.16
CA TRP A 127 -16.03 5.86 -12.50
C TRP A 127 -15.89 5.98 -10.98
N LEU A 128 -14.85 6.70 -10.55
CA LEU A 128 -14.62 7.01 -9.14
C LEU A 128 -15.72 7.89 -8.56
N ALA A 129 -16.23 8.87 -9.33
CA ALA A 129 -17.38 9.68 -8.92
C ALA A 129 -18.66 8.84 -8.77
N GLU A 130 -18.87 7.84 -9.63
CA GLU A 130 -20.00 6.92 -9.49
C GLU A 130 -19.84 5.99 -8.28
N ALA A 131 -18.62 5.51 -8.00
CA ALA A 131 -18.30 4.78 -6.78
C ALA A 131 -18.60 5.61 -5.53
N ASP A 132 -18.19 6.89 -5.51
CA ASP A 132 -18.49 7.83 -4.43
C ASP A 132 -20.00 7.95 -4.21
N ARG A 133 -20.76 8.17 -5.28
CA ARG A 133 -22.22 8.29 -5.24
C ARG A 133 -22.88 7.04 -4.65
N LEU A 134 -22.38 5.85 -5.00
CA LEU A 134 -22.91 4.57 -4.49
C LEU A 134 -22.53 4.33 -3.03
N LEU A 135 -21.27 4.60 -2.66
CA LEU A 135 -20.70 4.21 -1.37
C LEU A 135 -20.98 5.24 -0.25
N ARG A 136 -21.07 6.53 -0.56
CA ARG A 136 -21.26 7.60 0.44
C ARG A 136 -22.56 7.44 1.25
N GLY A 137 -23.63 6.99 0.61
CA GLY A 137 -24.97 6.87 1.21
C GLY A 137 -25.35 5.47 1.68
N CYS A 138 -24.48 4.46 1.55
CA CYS A 138 -24.89 3.06 1.72
C CYS A 138 -24.98 2.57 3.18
N GLY A 139 -24.49 3.35 4.15
CA GLY A 139 -24.50 2.98 5.57
C GLY A 139 -23.51 1.90 5.99
N ALA A 140 -22.79 1.26 5.05
CA ALA A 140 -21.78 0.25 5.39
C ALA A 140 -20.61 0.85 6.19
N GLU A 141 -20.07 0.06 7.12
CA GLU A 141 -18.91 0.41 7.95
C GLU A 141 -17.60 0.36 7.15
N ILE A 142 -17.48 -0.63 6.25
CA ILE A 142 -16.34 -0.77 5.34
C ILE A 142 -16.82 -0.51 3.93
N ARG A 143 -16.17 0.45 3.26
CA ARG A 143 -16.49 0.85 1.88
C ARG A 143 -15.25 0.71 1.03
N HIS A 144 -15.35 -0.11 0.00
CA HIS A 144 -14.22 -0.51 -0.82
C HIS A 144 -14.56 -0.43 -2.31
N ALA A 145 -13.57 -0.09 -3.13
CA ALA A 145 -13.62 -0.22 -4.56
C ALA A 145 -12.39 -0.98 -5.07
N ILE A 146 -12.59 -1.78 -6.12
CA ILE A 146 -11.49 -2.36 -6.90
C ILE A 146 -11.58 -1.74 -8.29
N LEU A 147 -10.52 -1.05 -8.72
CA LEU A 147 -10.42 -0.45 -10.05
C LEU A 147 -9.46 -1.26 -10.92
N LEU A 148 -9.90 -1.64 -12.11
CA LEU A 148 -9.06 -2.27 -13.12
C LEU A 148 -9.04 -1.43 -14.39
N THR A 149 -7.85 -1.20 -14.95
CA THR A 149 -7.64 -0.50 -16.23
C THR A 149 -6.48 -1.10 -17.02
N ASP A 150 -6.54 -0.98 -18.35
CA ASP A 150 -5.42 -1.32 -19.24
C ASP A 150 -4.83 -0.09 -19.96
N GLY A 151 -5.33 1.11 -19.64
CA GLY A 151 -5.04 2.34 -20.35
C GLY A 151 -4.76 3.52 -19.42
N GLN A 152 -4.37 4.64 -20.02
CA GLN A 152 -4.19 5.91 -19.31
C GLN A 152 -5.49 6.67 -19.24
N ASN A 153 -5.62 7.51 -18.23
CA ASN A 153 -6.72 8.44 -18.13
C ASN A 153 -6.64 9.51 -19.24
N THR A 154 -7.64 9.57 -20.12
CA THR A 154 -7.64 10.48 -21.29
C THR A 154 -8.40 11.79 -21.02
N GLU A 155 -8.61 12.14 -19.76
CA GLU A 155 -9.38 13.32 -19.36
C GLU A 155 -8.51 14.58 -19.29
N ARG A 156 -9.17 15.75 -19.16
CA ARG A 156 -8.47 17.01 -18.92
C ARG A 156 -7.67 16.96 -17.62
N ASP A 157 -6.49 17.56 -17.66
CA ASP A 157 -5.61 17.71 -16.49
C ASP A 157 -6.35 18.27 -15.27
N GLY A 158 -6.03 17.73 -14.08
CA GLY A 158 -6.61 18.17 -12.82
C GLY A 158 -8.03 17.68 -12.54
N LYS A 159 -8.71 16.98 -13.46
CA LYS A 159 -10.06 16.44 -13.21
C LYS A 159 -10.02 15.25 -12.26
N LEU A 160 -9.10 14.31 -12.47
CA LEU A 160 -8.93 13.13 -11.63
C LEU A 160 -8.60 13.53 -10.19
N GLU A 161 -7.66 14.46 -10.02
CA GLU A 161 -7.21 14.98 -8.73
C GLU A 161 -8.36 15.60 -7.93
N ARG A 162 -9.25 16.37 -8.60
CA ARG A 162 -10.43 16.97 -7.96
C ARG A 162 -11.43 15.92 -7.49
N VAL A 163 -11.69 14.88 -8.28
CA VAL A 163 -12.59 13.79 -7.88
C VAL A 163 -11.97 12.98 -6.75
N LEU A 164 -10.67 12.68 -6.81
CA LEU A 164 -9.99 11.99 -5.72
C LEU A 164 -10.07 12.78 -4.41
N ALA A 165 -9.91 14.11 -4.47
CA ALA A 165 -10.09 14.97 -3.29
C ALA A 165 -11.50 14.88 -2.69
N SER A 166 -12.56 14.75 -3.50
CA SER A 166 -13.94 14.59 -2.99
C SER A 166 -14.22 13.19 -2.43
N CYS A 167 -13.52 12.16 -2.92
CA CYS A 167 -13.68 10.77 -2.52
C CYS A 167 -12.89 10.42 -1.23
N ARG A 168 -11.91 11.23 -0.84
CA ARG A 168 -11.07 11.00 0.37
C ARG A 168 -11.92 10.76 1.62
N GLY A 169 -11.59 9.70 2.35
CA GLY A 169 -12.28 9.31 3.59
C GLY A 169 -13.69 8.72 3.40
N VAL A 170 -14.17 8.60 2.16
CA VAL A 170 -15.52 8.05 1.87
C VAL A 170 -15.44 6.55 1.67
N PHE A 171 -14.50 6.11 0.85
CA PHE A 171 -14.22 4.71 0.56
C PHE A 171 -12.73 4.55 0.26
N THR A 172 -12.31 3.29 0.20
CA THR A 172 -10.93 2.91 -0.12
C THR A 172 -10.86 2.27 -1.49
N CYS A 173 -9.75 2.41 -2.22
CA CYS A 173 -9.65 1.90 -3.59
C CYS A 173 -8.33 1.20 -3.88
N ASP A 174 -8.40 -0.10 -4.17
CA ASP A 174 -7.29 -0.86 -4.73
C ASP A 174 -7.31 -0.75 -6.27
N ALA A 175 -6.24 -0.21 -6.86
CA ALA A 175 -6.12 0.05 -8.29
C ALA A 175 -5.20 -0.98 -8.97
N ARG A 176 -5.63 -1.52 -10.11
CA ARG A 176 -4.93 -2.56 -10.86
C ARG A 176 -4.76 -2.20 -12.33
N GLY A 177 -3.52 -2.27 -12.80
CA GLY A 177 -3.18 -2.27 -14.22
C GLY A 177 -3.19 -3.70 -14.78
N VAL A 178 -3.61 -3.88 -16.04
CA VAL A 178 -3.43 -5.16 -16.76
C VAL A 178 -2.73 -4.97 -18.10
N GLY A 179 -1.75 -5.83 -18.36
CA GLY A 179 -0.95 -5.80 -19.58
C GLY A 179 -0.12 -4.54 -19.67
N ARG A 180 -0.39 -3.72 -20.69
CA ARG A 180 0.41 -2.55 -21.07
C ARG A 180 -0.49 -1.37 -21.42
N GLY A 181 0.02 -0.15 -21.23
CA GLY A 181 -0.67 1.09 -21.64
C GLY A 181 -1.30 1.87 -20.48
N TRP A 182 -1.28 1.34 -19.26
CA TRP A 182 -1.67 2.04 -18.04
C TRP A 182 -0.52 2.93 -17.50
N SER A 183 -0.82 3.80 -16.54
CA SER A 183 0.14 4.76 -15.97
C SER A 183 0.43 4.48 -14.50
N VAL A 184 1.71 4.24 -14.16
CA VAL A 184 2.18 4.08 -12.77
C VAL A 184 1.74 5.25 -11.89
N ARG A 185 1.87 6.47 -12.42
CA ARG A 185 1.52 7.71 -11.70
C ARG A 185 0.04 7.75 -11.33
N GLU A 186 -0.84 7.36 -12.26
CA GLU A 186 -2.30 7.42 -12.06
C GLU A 186 -2.76 6.36 -11.05
N LEU A 187 -2.28 5.13 -11.18
CA LEU A 187 -2.65 4.06 -10.23
C LEU A 187 -2.17 4.40 -8.81
N ARG A 188 -0.93 4.88 -8.65
CA ARG A 188 -0.43 5.35 -7.35
C ARG A 188 -1.25 6.49 -6.80
N MET A 189 -1.56 7.48 -7.62
CA MET A 189 -2.36 8.63 -7.19
C MET A 189 -3.73 8.20 -6.64
N ILE A 190 -4.40 7.24 -7.30
CA ILE A 190 -5.69 6.71 -6.84
C ILE A 190 -5.52 5.97 -5.50
N ALA A 191 -4.55 5.06 -5.42
CA ALA A 191 -4.28 4.26 -4.23
C ALA A 191 -3.91 5.12 -3.01
N GLU A 192 -3.02 6.09 -3.19
CA GLU A 192 -2.60 7.05 -2.15
C GLU A 192 -3.74 7.98 -1.73
N ALA A 193 -4.61 8.38 -2.66
CA ALA A 193 -5.74 9.24 -2.34
C ALA A 193 -6.84 8.51 -1.57
N LEU A 194 -7.02 7.22 -1.83
CA LEU A 194 -8.12 6.41 -1.31
C LEU A 194 -7.62 5.27 -0.43
N ASP A 195 -6.50 5.46 0.26
CA ASP A 195 -5.93 4.52 1.25
C ASP A 195 -5.99 3.02 0.82
N GLY A 196 -5.64 2.76 -0.44
CA GLY A 196 -5.54 1.41 -1.01
C GLY A 196 -4.17 1.14 -1.61
N THR A 197 -4.07 0.12 -2.46
CA THR A 197 -2.82 -0.34 -3.07
C THR A 197 -2.86 -0.18 -4.59
N ALA A 198 -1.70 0.03 -5.21
CA ALA A 198 -1.53 0.04 -6.65
C ALA A 198 -0.64 -1.13 -7.08
N ASP A 199 -1.10 -1.96 -8.02
CA ASP A 199 -0.31 -3.04 -8.61
C ASP A 199 -0.69 -3.23 -10.08
N ALA A 200 0.04 -4.05 -10.81
CA ALA A 200 -0.31 -4.45 -12.14
C ALA A 200 0.08 -5.90 -12.44
N LEU A 201 -0.67 -6.51 -13.35
CA LEU A 201 -0.44 -7.88 -13.81
C LEU A 201 -0.14 -7.86 -15.31
N LEU A 202 0.97 -8.50 -15.69
CA LEU A 202 1.30 -8.68 -17.10
C LEU A 202 0.35 -9.67 -17.76
N GLU A 203 0.08 -10.79 -17.07
CA GLU A 203 -0.77 -11.88 -17.56
C GLU A 203 -2.22 -11.70 -17.06
N PRO A 204 -3.20 -11.51 -17.97
CA PRO A 204 -4.61 -11.32 -17.59
C PRO A 204 -5.21 -12.50 -16.80
N GLU A 205 -4.70 -13.71 -16.97
CA GLU A 205 -5.19 -14.93 -16.33
C GLU A 205 -5.10 -14.88 -14.80
N ALA A 206 -4.13 -14.12 -14.28
CA ALA A 206 -3.91 -13.93 -12.84
C ALA A 206 -4.93 -12.97 -12.20
N LEU A 207 -5.67 -12.18 -12.98
CA LEU A 207 -6.63 -11.19 -12.46
C LEU A 207 -7.70 -11.79 -11.55
N ALA A 208 -8.13 -13.02 -11.82
CA ALA A 208 -9.19 -13.65 -11.03
C ALA A 208 -8.74 -13.99 -9.60
N ALA A 209 -7.50 -14.46 -9.44
CA ALA A 209 -6.92 -14.69 -8.12
C ALA A 209 -6.72 -13.37 -7.38
N GLU A 210 -6.19 -12.35 -8.07
CA GLU A 210 -6.00 -11.01 -7.51
C GLU A 210 -7.30 -10.40 -6.98
N PHE A 211 -8.37 -10.41 -7.78
CA PHE A 211 -9.67 -9.86 -7.40
C PHE A 211 -10.31 -10.60 -6.22
N THR A 212 -10.09 -11.91 -6.14
CA THR A 212 -10.52 -12.72 -4.99
C THR A 212 -9.77 -12.29 -3.74
N ALA A 213 -8.44 -12.20 -3.80
CA ALA A 213 -7.60 -11.79 -2.68
C ALA A 213 -7.92 -10.37 -2.19
N LEU A 214 -8.15 -9.42 -3.10
CA LEU A 214 -8.56 -8.05 -2.73
C LEU A 214 -9.93 -8.02 -2.07
N THR A 215 -10.85 -8.87 -2.51
CA THR A 215 -12.18 -8.98 -1.91
C THR A 215 -12.11 -9.54 -0.50
N GLU A 216 -11.37 -10.63 -0.31
CA GLU A 216 -11.12 -11.24 0.99
C GLU A 216 -10.40 -10.26 1.94
N ALA A 217 -9.38 -9.56 1.44
CA ALA A 217 -8.65 -8.55 2.21
C ALA A 217 -9.56 -7.40 2.64
N ALA A 218 -10.47 -6.92 1.78
CA ALA A 218 -11.42 -5.87 2.12
C ALA A 218 -12.44 -6.32 3.17
N VAL A 219 -12.94 -7.56 3.06
CA VAL A 219 -13.89 -8.16 4.01
C VAL A 219 -13.25 -8.41 5.37
N ALA A 220 -11.95 -8.70 5.42
CA ALA A 220 -11.18 -8.92 6.65
C ALA A 220 -10.77 -7.63 7.38
N ARG A 221 -11.11 -6.45 6.84
CA ARG A 221 -10.77 -5.17 7.48
C ARG A 221 -11.54 -4.97 8.78
N ILE A 222 -10.91 -4.30 9.71
CA ILE A 222 -11.48 -3.84 10.98
C ILE A 222 -12.19 -2.51 10.70
N PRO A 223 -13.44 -2.32 11.14
CA PRO A 223 -14.16 -1.06 10.97
C PRO A 223 -13.52 0.05 11.83
N GLY A 224 -13.66 1.31 11.39
CA GLY A 224 -13.14 2.48 12.09
C GLY A 224 -11.77 2.95 11.60
N THR A 225 -11.31 4.06 12.18
CA THR A 225 -10.07 4.72 11.78
C THR A 225 -8.93 4.39 12.76
N VAL A 226 -7.76 4.10 12.19
CA VAL A 226 -6.52 3.95 12.95
C VAL A 226 -5.58 5.11 12.60
N THR A 227 -5.07 5.78 13.62
CA THR A 227 -4.18 6.93 13.49
C THR A 227 -2.96 6.74 14.38
N LEU A 228 -1.77 7.03 13.85
CA LEU A 228 -0.56 7.11 14.64
C LEU A 228 -0.32 8.56 15.05
N ARG A 229 -0.46 8.85 16.33
CA ARG A 229 -0.12 10.16 16.89
C ARG A 229 1.33 10.17 17.31
N LEU A 230 2.10 11.05 16.69
CA LEU A 230 3.50 11.30 17.01
C LEU A 230 3.58 12.54 17.88
N LYS A 231 4.13 12.40 19.09
CA LYS A 231 4.46 13.51 19.98
C LYS A 231 5.96 13.62 20.16
N THR A 232 6.54 14.78 19.89
CA THR A 232 7.97 15.07 20.07
C THR A 232 8.19 16.38 20.84
N PRO A 233 9.30 16.53 21.58
CA PRO A 233 9.74 17.82 22.09
C PRO A 233 10.06 18.80 20.96
N ALA A 234 9.97 20.11 21.25
CA ALA A 234 10.27 21.15 20.27
C ALA A 234 11.72 21.10 19.72
N ALA A 235 12.66 20.59 20.51
CA ALA A 235 14.06 20.48 20.12
C ALA A 235 14.37 19.23 19.28
N VAL A 236 13.42 18.31 19.11
CA VAL A 236 13.58 17.08 18.31
C VAL A 236 13.02 17.30 16.90
N SER A 237 13.82 16.99 15.88
CA SER A 237 13.40 17.10 14.48
C SER A 237 13.14 15.72 13.89
N VAL A 238 11.92 15.48 13.37
CA VAL A 238 11.56 14.22 12.73
C VAL A 238 12.03 14.22 11.27
N VAL A 239 13.03 13.40 10.97
CA VAL A 239 13.59 13.23 9.62
C VAL A 239 12.71 12.32 8.77
N ARG A 240 12.12 11.28 9.38
CA ARG A 240 11.24 10.32 8.69
C ARG A 240 10.22 9.74 9.65
N PHE A 241 8.99 9.57 9.19
CA PHE A 241 7.96 8.82 9.89
C PHE A 241 7.04 8.16 8.87
N GLY A 242 6.99 6.84 8.83
CA GLY A 242 6.37 6.11 7.73
C GLY A 242 6.00 4.68 8.06
N GLU A 243 5.16 4.08 7.23
CA GLU A 243 4.98 2.63 7.20
C GLU A 243 6.22 2.03 6.54
N ALA A 244 6.82 1.02 7.18
CA ALA A 244 7.97 0.28 6.67
C ALA A 244 7.56 -1.08 6.10
N TRP A 245 6.46 -1.67 6.60
CA TRP A 245 5.85 -2.91 6.13
C TRP A 245 4.34 -2.92 6.39
N PRO A 246 3.50 -3.43 5.45
CA PRO A 246 3.84 -4.16 4.21
C PRO A 246 4.34 -3.32 3.03
N GLU A 247 3.98 -2.04 2.95
CA GLU A 247 4.41 -1.15 1.88
C GLU A 247 5.06 0.10 2.47
N ALA A 248 6.27 0.42 2.00
CA ALA A 248 7.04 1.57 2.41
C ALA A 248 6.33 2.85 1.97
N ARG A 249 5.84 3.65 2.93
CA ARG A 249 5.06 4.86 2.69
C ARG A 249 5.40 5.95 3.70
N ASP A 250 5.74 7.14 3.23
CA ASP A 250 5.90 8.32 4.08
C ASP A 250 4.53 8.80 4.56
N LEU A 251 4.34 8.87 5.88
CA LEU A 251 3.08 9.27 6.48
C LEU A 251 3.05 10.76 6.86
N ARG A 252 4.14 11.50 6.67
CA ARG A 252 4.23 12.92 7.03
C ARG A 252 3.44 13.87 6.11
N PRO A 253 3.41 13.68 4.77
CA PRO A 253 2.68 14.59 3.89
C PRO A 253 1.18 14.69 4.25
N GLY A 254 0.63 15.91 4.22
CA GLY A 254 -0.81 16.14 4.44
C GLY A 254 -1.29 15.90 5.89
N THR A 255 -0.38 15.72 6.84
CA THR A 255 -0.73 15.46 8.25
C THR A 255 -1.08 16.77 8.99
N PRO A 256 -2.27 16.86 9.64
CA PRO A 256 -2.61 18.00 10.47
C PRO A 256 -1.74 18.05 11.74
N THR A 257 -1.23 19.24 12.05
CA THR A 257 -0.66 19.53 13.38
C THR A 257 -1.82 19.79 14.34
N ILE A 258 -1.93 18.98 15.39
CA ILE A 258 -3.04 19.06 16.36
C ILE A 258 -2.67 20.02 17.51
N ALA A 259 -1.40 20.01 17.91
CA ALA A 259 -0.82 20.88 18.92
C ALA A 259 0.69 21.01 18.70
N ALA A 260 1.35 21.90 19.46
CA ALA A 260 2.81 22.02 19.42
C ALA A 260 3.48 20.65 19.66
N GLY A 261 4.29 20.21 18.68
CA GLY A 261 4.99 18.93 18.73
C GLY A 261 4.07 17.70 18.71
N THR A 262 2.82 17.79 18.24
CA THR A 262 1.90 16.65 18.14
C THR A 262 1.21 16.61 16.77
N THR A 263 1.39 15.51 16.05
CA THR A 263 0.86 15.27 14.69
C THR A 263 0.10 13.95 14.61
N ASP A 264 -0.98 13.92 13.82
CA ASP A 264 -1.84 12.73 13.64
C ASP A 264 -1.74 12.17 12.23
N HIS A 265 -1.15 10.98 12.12
CA HIS A 265 -0.87 10.33 10.84
C HIS A 265 -1.86 9.19 10.58
N PRO A 266 -2.77 9.30 9.60
CA PRO A 266 -3.68 8.20 9.24
C PRO A 266 -2.90 6.95 8.82
N ALA A 267 -3.23 5.80 9.40
CA ALA A 267 -2.56 4.52 9.10
C ALA A 267 -3.29 3.70 8.02
N GLY A 268 -4.30 4.29 7.37
CA GLY A 268 -5.18 3.61 6.42
C GLY A 268 -6.07 2.52 7.08
N PRO A 269 -6.74 1.69 6.27
CA PRO A 269 -7.55 0.58 6.76
C PRO A 269 -6.69 -0.48 7.42
N TRP A 270 -7.17 -1.08 8.50
CA TRP A 270 -6.47 -2.16 9.21
C TRP A 270 -7.19 -3.49 9.09
N ARG A 271 -6.44 -4.58 9.28
CA ARG A 271 -6.95 -5.93 9.55
C ARG A 271 -6.20 -6.48 10.75
N THR A 272 -6.67 -7.58 11.32
CA THR A 272 -5.91 -8.30 12.36
C THR A 272 -4.55 -8.74 11.82
N GLY A 273 -3.52 -8.62 12.65
CA GLY A 273 -2.13 -8.81 12.25
C GLY A 273 -1.27 -7.61 12.63
N SER A 274 -0.06 -7.56 12.12
CA SER A 274 0.87 -6.48 12.45
C SER A 274 1.14 -5.56 11.26
N ARG A 275 1.72 -4.40 11.54
CA ARG A 275 2.46 -3.55 10.61
C ARG A 275 3.68 -2.98 11.32
N ASP A 276 4.73 -2.73 10.55
CA ASP A 276 5.95 -2.14 11.09
C ASP A 276 6.09 -0.72 10.53
N TYR A 277 6.37 0.24 11.40
CA TYR A 277 6.55 1.65 11.09
C TYR A 277 7.97 2.07 11.42
N GLU A 278 8.48 3.11 10.76
CA GLU A 278 9.79 3.67 11.04
C GLU A 278 9.69 5.09 11.57
N LEU A 279 10.63 5.44 12.44
CA LEU A 279 10.88 6.80 12.89
C LEU A 279 12.38 7.06 12.81
N THR A 280 12.77 8.12 12.09
CA THR A 280 14.11 8.71 12.19
C THR A 280 13.98 10.10 12.78
N ALA A 281 14.71 10.39 13.85
CA ALA A 281 14.70 11.68 14.50
C ALA A 281 16.11 12.17 14.82
N THR A 282 16.27 13.50 14.80
CA THR A 282 17.47 14.19 15.26
C THR A 282 17.22 14.73 16.66
N VAL A 283 18.06 14.32 17.61
CA VAL A 283 18.05 14.65 19.04
C VAL A 283 19.10 15.74 19.31
N PRO A 284 18.74 16.83 20.01
CA PRO A 284 19.67 17.93 20.27
C PRO A 284 20.86 17.47 21.14
N PRO A 285 22.03 18.15 21.08
CA PRO A 285 23.15 17.92 21.97
C PRO A 285 22.74 17.93 23.46
N GLY A 286 23.43 17.15 24.29
CA GLY A 286 23.10 16.98 25.70
C GLY A 286 24.28 16.45 26.51
N ALA A 287 24.12 16.34 27.82
CA ALA A 287 25.15 15.78 28.69
C ALA A 287 25.32 14.26 28.45
N LEU A 288 26.48 13.73 28.80
CA LEU A 288 26.70 12.27 28.84
C LEU A 288 25.87 11.65 29.96
N ASP A 289 25.45 10.40 29.73
CA ASP A 289 24.66 9.56 30.66
C ASP A 289 23.32 10.19 31.08
N GLU A 290 22.81 11.15 30.29
CA GLU A 290 21.50 11.75 30.43
C GLU A 290 20.51 11.07 29.48
N GLU A 291 19.49 10.42 30.03
CA GLU A 291 18.37 9.90 29.25
C GLU A 291 17.43 11.05 28.84
N ARG A 292 17.12 11.14 27.55
CA ARG A 292 16.22 12.16 27.00
C ARG A 292 15.05 11.53 26.27
N PHE A 293 13.87 12.08 26.52
CA PHE A 293 12.68 11.78 25.75
C PHE A 293 12.82 12.27 24.30
N VAL A 294 12.59 11.39 23.32
CA VAL A 294 12.68 11.70 21.89
C VAL A 294 11.29 11.78 21.27
N ALA A 295 10.50 10.73 21.41
CA ALA A 295 9.20 10.65 20.78
C ALA A 295 8.27 9.69 21.53
N ARG A 296 6.97 10.00 21.53
CA ARG A 296 5.92 9.09 21.94
C ARG A 296 5.04 8.83 20.74
N VAL A 297 4.88 7.56 20.38
CA VAL A 297 3.97 7.14 19.32
C VAL A 297 2.77 6.46 19.94
N SER A 298 1.58 6.99 19.72
CA SER A 298 0.32 6.45 20.22
C SER A 298 -0.51 5.94 19.05
N VAL A 299 -1.04 4.72 19.18
CA VAL A 299 -2.04 4.17 18.27
C VAL A 299 -3.41 4.64 18.76
N LEU A 300 -4.12 5.41 17.94
CA LEU A 300 -5.49 5.79 18.19
C LEU A 300 -6.42 4.91 17.37
N TYR A 301 -7.44 4.36 18.02
CA TYR A 301 -8.51 3.61 17.38
C TYR A 301 -9.86 4.22 17.78
N GLY A 302 -10.63 4.67 16.78
CA GLY A 302 -11.88 5.39 17.03
C GLY A 302 -11.68 6.69 17.84
N GLY A 303 -10.50 7.31 17.75
CA GLY A 303 -10.14 8.53 18.48
C GLY A 303 -9.59 8.32 19.90
N ASN A 304 -9.60 7.09 20.42
CA ASN A 304 -9.08 6.77 21.74
C ASN A 304 -7.67 6.17 21.65
N VAL A 305 -6.80 6.48 22.61
CA VAL A 305 -5.47 5.87 22.69
C VAL A 305 -5.63 4.39 23.06
N ALA A 306 -5.29 3.52 22.11
CA ALA A 306 -5.38 2.07 22.27
C ALA A 306 -4.04 1.46 22.72
N ALA A 307 -2.92 1.99 22.26
CA ALA A 307 -1.57 1.58 22.66
C ALA A 307 -0.57 2.74 22.51
N GLN A 308 0.58 2.68 23.18
CA GLN A 308 1.63 3.68 23.01
C GLN A 308 3.03 3.12 23.31
N ALA A 309 4.02 3.61 22.59
CA ALA A 309 5.44 3.35 22.84
C ALA A 309 6.20 4.66 23.05
N MET A 310 7.21 4.60 23.91
CA MET A 310 8.13 5.68 24.19
C MET A 310 9.47 5.40 23.51
N ILE A 311 10.10 6.43 22.97
CA ILE A 311 11.44 6.38 22.41
C ILE A 311 12.28 7.41 23.14
N THR A 312 13.44 6.96 23.62
CA THR A 312 14.40 7.72 24.41
C THR A 312 15.78 7.69 23.76
N ALA A 313 16.68 8.54 24.23
CA ALA A 313 18.06 8.55 23.80
C ALA A 313 18.96 8.80 25.01
N GLU A 314 20.00 7.98 25.17
CA GLU A 314 21.06 8.15 26.16
C GLU A 314 22.37 8.44 25.44
N ARG A 315 23.09 9.47 25.89
CA ARG A 315 24.41 9.80 25.31
C ARG A 315 25.50 9.05 26.02
N THR A 316 26.35 8.39 25.24
CA THR A 316 27.49 7.66 25.81
C THR A 316 28.74 7.77 24.95
N VAL A 317 29.90 7.67 25.59
CA VAL A 317 31.20 7.52 24.93
C VAL A 317 31.54 6.06 24.62
N ASP A 318 30.72 5.12 25.11
CA ASP A 318 30.88 3.69 24.85
C ASP A 318 30.57 3.38 23.38
N ARG A 319 31.63 3.21 22.61
CA ARG A 319 31.54 2.93 21.17
C ARG A 319 30.85 1.60 20.87
N VAL A 320 30.92 0.61 21.77
CA VAL A 320 30.26 -0.69 21.57
C VAL A 320 28.75 -0.51 21.64
N LYS A 321 28.26 0.20 22.66
CA LYS A 321 26.84 0.54 22.80
C LYS A 321 26.33 1.32 21.59
N THR A 322 27.07 2.33 21.12
CA THR A 322 26.62 3.17 19.99
C THR A 322 26.77 2.51 18.62
N ALA A 323 27.65 1.51 18.48
CA ALA A 323 27.85 0.79 17.21
C ALA A 323 26.79 -0.30 16.97
N ALA A 324 26.11 -0.75 18.03
CA ALA A 324 25.02 -1.71 17.89
C ALA A 324 23.86 -1.10 17.09
N MET A 325 23.37 -1.83 16.09
CA MET A 325 22.15 -1.47 15.37
C MET A 325 21.10 -2.54 15.65
N ASP A 326 19.89 -2.11 15.98
CA ASP A 326 18.77 -3.03 16.15
C ASP A 326 18.54 -3.80 14.84
N PRO A 327 18.38 -5.14 14.87
CA PRO A 327 18.22 -5.95 13.66
C PRO A 327 17.03 -5.53 12.78
N ARG A 328 15.92 -5.07 13.36
CA ARG A 328 14.76 -4.60 12.58
C ARG A 328 15.06 -3.25 11.91
N VAL A 329 15.74 -2.35 12.61
CA VAL A 329 16.21 -1.09 12.03
C VAL A 329 17.15 -1.37 10.86
N ALA A 330 18.11 -2.28 11.03
CA ALA A 330 19.03 -2.72 9.98
C ALA A 330 18.29 -3.29 8.76
N HIS A 331 17.33 -4.20 9.02
CA HIS A 331 16.52 -4.84 7.99
C HIS A 331 15.75 -3.83 7.15
N TYR A 332 15.01 -2.91 7.79
CA TYR A 332 14.17 -1.96 7.06
C TYR A 332 14.97 -0.87 6.35
N ARG A 333 16.14 -0.48 6.87
CA ARG A 333 17.10 0.33 6.10
C ARG A 333 17.55 -0.39 4.83
N GLY A 334 17.84 -1.69 4.90
CA GLY A 334 18.15 -2.50 3.72
C GLY A 334 17.01 -2.58 2.70
N GLN A 335 15.76 -2.67 3.16
CA GLN A 335 14.58 -2.62 2.27
C GLN A 335 14.42 -1.26 1.57
N GLN A 336 14.73 -0.16 2.27
CA GLN A 336 14.73 1.18 1.67
C GLN A 336 15.81 1.32 0.59
N GLU A 337 17.04 0.88 0.88
CA GLU A 337 18.12 0.90 -0.09
C GLU A 337 17.78 0.06 -1.33
N LEU A 338 17.10 -1.07 -1.16
CA LEU A 338 16.60 -1.89 -2.26
C LEU A 338 15.61 -1.10 -3.12
N ALA A 339 14.60 -0.49 -2.50
CA ALA A 339 13.59 0.31 -3.20
C ALA A 339 14.20 1.49 -3.98
N GLU A 340 15.14 2.21 -3.36
CA GLU A 340 15.87 3.32 -4.00
C GLU A 340 16.69 2.84 -5.20
N SER A 341 17.39 1.71 -5.06
CA SER A 341 18.20 1.14 -6.14
C SER A 341 17.35 0.64 -7.31
N ILE A 342 16.18 0.04 -7.06
CA ILE A 342 15.21 -0.31 -8.12
C ILE A 342 14.78 0.96 -8.87
N ARG A 343 14.33 2.00 -8.15
CA ARG A 343 13.87 3.25 -8.78
C ARG A 343 14.97 3.94 -9.59
N ALA A 344 16.18 4.01 -9.04
CA ALA A 344 17.34 4.59 -9.72
C ALA A 344 17.68 3.81 -11.00
N GLY A 345 17.71 2.48 -10.92
CA GLY A 345 17.97 1.61 -12.07
C GLY A 345 16.93 1.74 -13.18
N LEU A 346 15.64 1.79 -12.81
CA LEU A 346 14.54 2.00 -13.75
C LEU A 346 14.56 3.40 -14.39
N ALA A 347 14.86 4.45 -13.61
CA ALA A 347 15.01 5.80 -14.12
C ALA A 347 16.16 5.91 -15.13
N ALA A 348 17.32 5.32 -14.81
CA ALA A 348 18.47 5.26 -15.71
C ALA A 348 18.15 4.48 -16.99
N HIS A 349 17.43 3.35 -16.88
CA HIS A 349 17.00 2.56 -18.03
C HIS A 349 16.12 3.37 -19.00
N ARG A 350 15.17 4.16 -18.48
CA ARG A 350 14.26 4.97 -19.31
C ARG A 350 14.96 6.04 -20.13
N VAL A 351 16.05 6.61 -19.61
CA VAL A 351 16.85 7.63 -20.32
C VAL A 351 17.99 7.03 -21.16
N GLY A 352 18.08 5.69 -21.23
CA GLY A 352 19.09 4.98 -22.02
C GLY A 352 20.46 4.88 -21.34
N ASP A 353 20.61 5.29 -20.08
CA ASP A 353 21.86 5.12 -19.32
C ASP A 353 21.98 3.66 -18.84
N THR A 354 22.49 2.83 -19.74
CA THR A 354 22.67 1.40 -19.51
C THR A 354 23.66 1.11 -18.39
N SER A 355 24.68 1.98 -18.21
CA SER A 355 25.72 1.76 -17.22
C SER A 355 25.19 1.87 -15.80
N THR A 356 24.48 2.97 -15.50
CA THR A 356 23.82 3.20 -14.22
C THR A 356 22.69 2.20 -13.99
N ALA A 357 21.91 1.89 -15.03
CA ALA A 357 20.83 0.91 -14.93
C ALA A 357 21.34 -0.47 -14.49
N VAL A 358 22.43 -0.98 -15.10
CA VAL A 358 23.03 -2.26 -14.72
C VAL A 358 23.60 -2.21 -13.30
N ALA A 359 24.29 -1.12 -12.93
CA ALA A 359 24.87 -0.98 -11.60
C ALA A 359 23.80 -0.98 -10.49
N GLU A 360 22.74 -0.19 -10.66
CA GLU A 360 21.66 -0.07 -9.68
C GLU A 360 20.77 -1.32 -9.65
N LEU A 361 20.33 -1.85 -10.78
CA LEU A 361 19.55 -3.10 -10.77
C LEU A 361 20.38 -4.29 -10.25
N GLY A 362 21.69 -4.31 -10.48
CA GLY A 362 22.60 -5.27 -9.88
C GLY A 362 22.70 -5.13 -8.36
N ARG A 363 22.79 -3.90 -7.85
CA ARG A 363 22.72 -3.61 -6.40
C ARG A 363 21.38 -4.05 -5.81
N ALA A 364 20.26 -3.79 -6.50
CA ALA A 364 18.94 -4.25 -6.09
C ALA A 364 18.86 -5.78 -5.99
N VAL A 365 19.35 -6.54 -6.98
CA VAL A 365 19.39 -8.01 -6.93
C VAL A 365 20.20 -8.50 -5.72
N ARG A 366 21.34 -7.89 -5.44
CA ARG A 366 22.17 -8.24 -4.28
C ARG A 366 21.45 -7.99 -2.96
N LEU A 367 20.82 -6.82 -2.80
CA LEU A 367 20.06 -6.46 -1.59
C LEU A 367 18.82 -7.35 -1.39
N ALA A 368 18.09 -7.65 -2.47
CA ALA A 368 16.94 -8.56 -2.43
C ALA A 368 17.37 -9.99 -2.05
N THR A 369 18.50 -10.46 -2.58
CA THR A 369 19.09 -11.77 -2.22
C THR A 369 19.49 -11.82 -0.75
N ALA A 370 20.22 -10.80 -0.27
CA ALA A 370 20.70 -10.74 1.11
C ALA A 370 19.55 -10.66 2.14
N SER A 371 18.43 -10.04 1.76
CA SER A 371 17.24 -9.92 2.62
C SER A 371 16.20 -11.03 2.43
N GLY A 372 16.42 -11.97 1.51
CA GLY A 372 15.48 -13.04 1.21
C GLY A 372 14.16 -12.54 0.58
N ASN A 373 14.17 -11.39 -0.09
CA ASN A 373 12.99 -10.81 -0.72
C ASN A 373 12.71 -11.47 -2.08
N THR A 374 12.04 -12.62 -2.05
CA THR A 374 11.73 -13.42 -3.23
C THR A 374 10.81 -12.71 -4.22
N GLU A 375 9.86 -11.90 -3.74
CA GLU A 375 8.95 -11.12 -4.59
C GLU A 375 9.71 -10.05 -5.39
N ALA A 376 10.67 -9.35 -4.75
CA ALA A 376 11.54 -8.42 -5.43
C ALA A 376 12.44 -9.12 -6.46
N LEU A 377 12.97 -10.31 -6.13
CA LEU A 377 13.78 -11.11 -7.07
C LEU A 377 12.97 -11.57 -8.29
N GLU A 378 11.74 -12.04 -8.10
CA GLU A 378 10.84 -12.42 -9.20
C GLU A 378 10.56 -11.21 -10.10
N THR A 379 10.26 -10.06 -9.50
CA THR A 379 10.02 -8.81 -10.21
C THR A 379 11.25 -8.36 -11.00
N LEU A 380 12.45 -8.43 -10.39
CA LEU A 380 13.72 -8.09 -11.04
C LEU A 380 14.10 -9.05 -12.16
N GLY A 381 13.73 -10.33 -12.07
CA GLY A 381 13.97 -11.34 -13.11
C GLY A 381 13.29 -11.01 -14.45
N GLY A 382 12.22 -10.21 -14.44
CA GLY A 382 11.60 -9.67 -15.66
C GLY A 382 12.41 -8.56 -16.34
N LEU A 383 13.40 -7.98 -15.65
CA LEU A 383 14.18 -6.83 -16.10
C LEU A 383 15.63 -7.17 -16.41
N VAL A 384 16.20 -8.13 -15.68
CA VAL A 384 17.61 -8.48 -15.76
C VAL A 384 17.83 -9.98 -15.87
N ASP A 385 18.87 -10.35 -16.62
CA ASP A 385 19.48 -11.67 -16.59
C ASP A 385 20.55 -11.69 -15.49
N VAL A 386 20.32 -12.48 -14.45
CA VAL A 386 21.18 -12.54 -13.25
C VAL A 386 22.29 -13.54 -13.48
N GLN A 387 23.53 -13.06 -13.53
CA GLN A 387 24.72 -13.89 -13.69
C GLN A 387 25.30 -14.35 -12.35
N ASP A 388 25.23 -13.47 -11.35
CA ASP A 388 25.65 -13.74 -9.97
C ASP A 388 24.86 -12.84 -9.01
N ALA A 389 23.88 -13.43 -8.32
CA ALA A 389 22.99 -12.71 -7.43
C ALA A 389 23.71 -12.14 -6.19
N ALA A 390 24.70 -12.87 -5.65
CA ALA A 390 25.42 -12.47 -4.45
C ALA A 390 26.37 -11.29 -4.72
N ALA A 391 27.02 -11.29 -5.89
CA ALA A 391 27.83 -10.15 -6.33
C ALA A 391 26.96 -8.99 -6.88
N GLY A 392 25.74 -9.27 -7.31
CA GLY A 392 24.90 -8.32 -8.04
C GLY A 392 25.33 -8.13 -9.49
N ARG A 393 25.93 -9.14 -10.12
CA ARG A 393 26.32 -9.09 -11.54
C ARG A 393 25.12 -9.48 -12.40
N VAL A 394 24.66 -8.53 -13.21
CA VAL A 394 23.46 -8.66 -14.04
C VAL A 394 23.70 -8.10 -15.44
N ARG A 395 22.87 -8.53 -16.39
CA ARG A 395 22.72 -7.89 -17.70
C ARG A 395 21.27 -7.46 -17.87
N LEU A 396 21.02 -6.34 -18.54
CA LEU A 396 19.65 -6.00 -18.92
C LEU A 396 19.08 -7.10 -19.81
N ALA A 397 17.88 -7.58 -19.49
CA ALA A 397 17.20 -8.58 -20.30
C ALA A 397 16.87 -7.97 -21.67
N ARG A 398 17.18 -8.68 -22.76
CA ARG A 398 16.85 -8.24 -24.13
C ARG A 398 15.35 -8.01 -24.35
N ALA A 399 14.52 -8.66 -23.55
CA ALA A 399 13.06 -8.57 -23.59
C ALA A 399 12.47 -7.77 -22.42
N ALA A 400 13.27 -7.01 -21.67
CA ALA A 400 12.76 -6.12 -20.63
C ALA A 400 11.76 -5.14 -21.25
N SER A 401 10.47 -5.39 -21.05
CA SER A 401 9.40 -4.56 -21.60
C SER A 401 9.15 -3.36 -20.70
N SER A 402 8.69 -2.24 -21.28
CA SER A 402 8.23 -1.09 -20.49
C SER A 402 7.20 -1.51 -19.44
N ALA A 403 6.31 -2.46 -19.76
CA ALA A 403 5.31 -2.96 -18.82
C ALA A 403 5.94 -3.66 -17.60
N ALA A 404 7.00 -4.45 -17.79
CA ALA A 404 7.72 -5.08 -16.68
C ALA A 404 8.41 -4.03 -15.80
N ALA A 405 9.00 -3.00 -16.42
CA ALA A 405 9.60 -1.87 -15.69
C ALA A 405 8.56 -1.11 -14.86
N ASP A 406 7.38 -0.88 -15.43
CA ASP A 406 6.29 -0.18 -14.75
C ASP A 406 5.70 -1.01 -13.58
N VAL A 407 5.56 -2.33 -13.74
CA VAL A 407 5.20 -3.25 -12.64
C VAL A 407 6.24 -3.20 -11.53
N ALA A 408 7.53 -3.31 -11.89
CA ALA A 408 8.62 -3.27 -10.94
C ALA A 408 8.69 -1.95 -10.19
N GLU A 409 8.40 -0.85 -10.87
CA GLU A 409 8.29 0.44 -10.22
C GLU A 409 7.17 0.43 -9.18
N LEU A 410 5.95 0.01 -9.52
CA LEU A 410 4.83 -0.06 -8.57
C LEU A 410 5.21 -0.87 -7.32
N ARG A 411 5.83 -2.05 -7.52
CA ARG A 411 6.20 -2.97 -6.44
C ARG A 411 7.45 -2.59 -5.66
N ALA A 412 8.23 -1.60 -6.12
CA ALA A 412 9.46 -1.18 -5.43
C ALA A 412 9.22 -0.71 -3.99
N ALA A 413 7.99 -0.32 -3.62
CA ALA A 413 7.64 0.05 -2.26
C ALA A 413 7.31 -1.16 -1.35
N ARG A 414 7.09 -2.36 -1.90
CA ARG A 414 6.80 -3.55 -1.10
C ARG A 414 8.04 -4.02 -0.37
N SER A 415 7.88 -4.31 0.91
CA SER A 415 8.96 -4.79 1.75
C SER A 415 8.66 -6.19 2.29
N VAL A 416 9.70 -6.92 2.64
CA VAL A 416 9.55 -8.15 3.44
C VAL A 416 9.60 -7.81 4.93
N ARG A 417 8.80 -8.52 5.72
CA ARG A 417 8.77 -8.30 7.17
C ARG A 417 10.08 -8.78 7.81
N ALA A 418 10.59 -8.02 8.78
CA ALA A 418 11.69 -8.50 9.61
C ALA A 418 11.23 -9.74 10.41
N GLN A 419 11.93 -10.87 10.26
CA GLN A 419 11.65 -12.03 11.10
C GLN A 419 12.24 -11.82 12.49
N GLY A 420 11.42 -11.96 13.53
CA GLY A 420 11.93 -12.10 14.89
C GLY A 420 12.33 -13.55 15.14
N LYS A 421 13.43 -13.79 15.86
CA LYS A 421 13.48 -15.01 16.68
C LYS A 421 12.26 -14.94 17.62
N PRO A 422 11.43 -15.99 17.75
CA PRO A 422 10.51 -16.04 18.87
C PRO A 422 11.36 -15.89 20.14
N VAL A 423 10.96 -14.95 21.00
CA VAL A 423 11.51 -14.86 22.35
C VAL A 423 10.99 -16.13 23.03
N ASN A 424 11.87 -17.12 23.19
CA ASN A 424 11.61 -18.29 24.03
C ASN A 424 11.60 -17.88 25.51
#